data_AF-A0A679BUX7-F1
#
_entry.id   AF-A0A679BUX7-F1
#
_cell.length_a   1.000
_cell.length_b   1.000
_cell.length_c   1.000
_cell.angle_alpha   90.00
_cell.angle_beta   90.00
_cell.angle_gamma   90.00
#
_symmetry.space_group_name_H-M   'P 1'
#
loop_
_entity.id
_entity.type
_entity.pdbx_description
1 polymer ?
#
loop_
_entity_poly.entity_id
_entity_poly.type
_entity_poly.pdbx_seq_one_letter_code
_entity_poly.pdbx_strand_id
1 'polypeptide(L)'
;PHADWRSVIDLLKAPLLEGNLRSVIDLLKAPLPEGKSICYQKHQAYHLIEETMGIEWILPFSNCFLIRQPKEMLLSFRKIVPHFTFEETGWIELKRLFDYVHQTSGVIPPVIDAHDLLNDPQRMLSKLCQVVGVE
;
A
#
# COMPACT_ATOMS: atom_id res chain seq x y z
N PRO A 1 -4.61 5.71 23.54
CA PRO A 1 -5.49 4.54 23.77
C PRO A 1 -5.07 3.23 23.06
N HIS A 2 -4.14 3.26 22.09
CA HIS A 2 -3.71 2.05 21.38
C HIS A 2 -2.18 1.94 21.38
N ALA A 3 -1.60 1.46 22.49
CA ALA A 3 -0.16 1.27 22.65
C ALA A 3 0.30 -0.17 22.35
N ASP A 4 -0.63 -1.12 22.15
CA ASP A 4 -0.30 -2.51 21.85
C ASP A 4 -0.68 -2.86 20.42
N TRP A 5 0.32 -3.08 19.56
CA TRP A 5 0.15 -3.51 18.17
C TRP A 5 -0.63 -4.83 18.06
N ARG A 6 -0.65 -5.66 19.11
CA ARG A 6 -1.48 -6.88 19.14
C ARG A 6 -2.96 -6.55 19.12
N SER A 7 -3.38 -5.48 19.82
CA SER A 7 -4.76 -5.02 19.77
C SER A 7 -5.17 -4.56 18.37
N VAL A 8 -4.25 -3.97 17.60
CA VAL A 8 -4.48 -3.61 16.19
C VAL A 8 -4.66 -4.86 15.33
N ILE A 9 -3.86 -5.91 15.55
CA ILE A 9 -4.01 -7.19 14.83
C ILE A 9 -5.35 -7.86 15.17
N ASP A 10 -5.76 -7.85 16.44
CA ASP A 10 -7.03 -8.46 16.85
C ASP A 10 -8.24 -7.69 16.29
N LEU A 11 -8.15 -6.36 16.20
CA LEU A 11 -9.11 -5.50 15.50
C LEU A 11 -9.17 -5.80 13.99
N LEU A 12 -8.02 -5.98 13.33
CA LEU A 12 -7.95 -6.35 11.91
C LEU A 12 -8.50 -7.75 11.61
N LYS A 13 -8.54 -8.65 12.61
CA LYS A 13 -9.11 -10.00 12.49
C LYS A 13 -10.61 -10.06 12.80
N ALA A 14 -11.19 -9.02 13.39
CA ALA A 14 -12.62 -8.98 13.69
C ALA A 14 -13.45 -8.78 12.40
N PRO A 15 -14.73 -9.22 12.37
CA PRO A 15 -15.59 -9.03 11.20
C PRO A 15 -15.67 -7.55 10.80
N LEU A 16 -15.40 -7.27 9.53
CA LEU A 16 -15.42 -5.93 8.96
C LEU A 16 -16.88 -5.49 8.76
N LEU A 17 -17.41 -4.74 9.74
CA LEU A 17 -18.62 -3.91 9.57
C LEU A 17 -18.17 -2.51 9.08
N GLU A 18 -19.05 -1.73 8.42
CA GLU A 18 -18.67 -0.39 7.91
C GLU A 18 -18.05 0.54 8.97
N GLY A 19 -18.49 0.45 10.24
CA GLY A 19 -17.87 1.17 11.35
C GLY A 19 -16.42 0.75 11.67
N ASN A 20 -16.03 -0.47 11.28
CA ASN A 20 -14.70 -1.04 11.49
C ASN A 20 -13.67 -0.42 10.53
N LEU A 21 -14.03 -0.16 9.26
CA LEU A 21 -13.06 0.36 8.28
C LEU A 21 -12.58 1.78 8.63
N ARG A 22 -13.48 2.66 9.08
CA ARG A 22 -13.09 4.01 9.54
C ARG A 22 -12.19 3.94 10.76
N SER A 23 -12.52 3.09 11.73
CA SER A 23 -11.66 2.88 12.89
C SER A 23 -10.29 2.31 12.50
N VAL A 24 -10.21 1.45 11.49
CA VAL A 24 -8.94 0.93 10.97
C VAL A 24 -8.11 2.05 10.34
N ILE A 25 -8.71 2.91 9.51
CA ILE A 25 -8.00 4.06 8.92
C ILE A 25 -7.51 5.03 10.01
N ASP A 26 -8.34 5.32 11.02
CA ASP A 26 -7.95 6.16 12.14
C ASP A 26 -6.78 5.55 12.93
N LEU A 27 -6.75 4.22 13.09
CA LEU A 27 -5.62 3.49 13.68
C LEU A 27 -4.36 3.55 12.79
N LEU A 28 -4.50 3.42 11.46
CA LEU A 28 -3.38 3.53 10.52
C LEU A 28 -2.76 4.93 10.52
N LYS A 29 -3.54 5.96 10.85
CA LYS A 29 -3.11 7.36 10.98
C LYS A 29 -2.70 7.75 12.40
N ALA A 30 -2.88 6.88 13.39
CA ALA A 30 -2.58 7.17 14.77
C ALA A 30 -1.07 7.38 14.99
N PRO A 31 -0.66 8.13 16.02
CA PRO A 31 0.75 8.25 16.40
C PRO A 31 1.40 6.88 16.59
N LEU A 32 2.67 6.79 16.19
CA LEU A 32 3.43 5.56 16.33
C LEU A 32 3.65 5.22 17.82
N PRO A 33 3.74 3.91 18.17
CA PRO A 33 4.15 3.50 19.50
C PRO A 33 5.52 4.07 19.88
N GLU A 34 5.78 4.19 21.18
CA GLU A 34 7.06 4.67 21.70
C GLU A 34 8.24 3.84 21.14
N GLY A 35 9.30 4.54 20.73
CA GLY A 35 10.48 3.91 20.13
C GLY A 35 10.32 3.45 18.68
N LYS A 36 9.20 3.76 18.00
CA LYS A 36 9.01 3.50 16.56
C LYS A 36 8.99 4.81 15.77
N SER A 37 9.75 4.85 14.68
CA SER A 37 9.87 5.99 13.77
C SER A 37 9.17 5.77 12.42
N ILE A 38 8.89 4.51 12.06
CA ILE A 38 8.33 4.13 10.75
C ILE A 38 7.18 3.14 10.94
N CYS A 39 6.07 3.37 10.24
CA CYS A 39 5.02 2.39 10.01
C CYS A 39 4.95 2.10 8.51
N TYR A 40 5.30 0.87 8.13
CA TYR A 40 5.18 0.41 6.75
C TYR A 40 3.81 -0.23 6.54
N GLN A 41 3.08 0.25 5.53
CA GLN A 41 1.76 -0.24 5.18
C GLN A 41 1.78 -0.76 3.73
N LYS A 42 1.34 -2.00 3.54
CA LYS A 42 1.23 -2.61 2.21
C LYS A 42 -0.23 -2.86 1.89
N HIS A 43 -0.70 -2.26 0.81
CA HIS A 43 -2.06 -2.40 0.33
C HIS A 43 -2.07 -3.00 -1.09
N GLN A 44 -3.17 -3.66 -1.46
CA GLN A 44 -3.44 -3.94 -2.87
C GLN A 44 -4.31 -2.80 -3.42
N ALA A 45 -3.99 -2.29 -4.61
CA ALA A 45 -4.62 -1.09 -5.15
C ALA A 45 -6.15 -1.21 -5.21
N TYR A 46 -6.67 -2.38 -5.58
CA TYR A 46 -8.10 -2.62 -5.69
C TYR A 46 -8.85 -2.57 -4.35
N HIS A 47 -8.21 -2.88 -3.22
CA HIS A 47 -8.82 -2.74 -1.89
C HIS A 47 -8.93 -1.29 -1.43
N LEU A 48 -8.16 -0.37 -2.03
CA LEU A 48 -8.14 1.03 -1.61
C LEU A 48 -9.22 1.85 -2.31
N ILE A 49 -9.61 1.47 -3.52
CA ILE A 49 -10.61 2.20 -4.32
C ILE A 49 -12.02 1.64 -4.06
N GLU A 50 -12.37 1.44 -2.79
CA GLU A 50 -13.74 1.13 -2.40
C GLU A 50 -14.55 2.43 -2.21
N GLU A 51 -15.76 2.46 -2.76
CA GLU A 51 -16.62 3.65 -2.83
C GLU A 51 -17.03 4.21 -1.45
N THR A 52 -16.91 3.41 -0.39
CA THR A 52 -17.47 3.70 0.93
C THR A 52 -16.64 4.67 1.77
N MET A 53 -15.34 4.80 1.55
CA MET A 53 -14.44 5.56 2.45
C MET A 53 -13.54 6.60 1.79
N GLY A 54 -13.51 6.65 0.46
CA GLY A 54 -12.64 7.59 -0.27
C GLY A 54 -11.16 7.19 -0.22
N ILE A 55 -10.36 7.76 -1.11
CA ILE A 55 -8.93 7.46 -1.27
C ILE A 55 -8.02 8.53 -0.66
N GLU A 56 -8.58 9.64 -0.21
CA GLU A 56 -7.84 10.81 0.29
C GLU A 56 -7.04 10.55 1.57
N TRP A 57 -7.42 9.52 2.34
CA TRP A 57 -6.75 9.20 3.60
C TRP A 57 -5.30 8.74 3.41
N ILE A 58 -4.92 8.33 2.19
CA ILE A 58 -3.55 7.90 1.87
C ILE A 58 -2.59 9.08 1.67
N LEU A 59 -3.11 10.29 1.39
CA LEU A 59 -2.30 11.46 1.02
C LEU A 59 -1.30 11.92 2.09
N PRO A 60 -1.60 11.83 3.40
CA PRO A 60 -0.63 12.21 4.44
C PRO A 60 0.58 11.26 4.55
N PHE A 61 0.58 10.12 3.86
CA PHE A 61 1.67 9.14 3.90
C PHE A 61 2.65 9.30 2.72
N SER A 62 3.88 8.83 2.91
CA SER A 62 4.83 8.63 1.81
C SER A 62 4.42 7.42 0.96
N ASN A 63 3.67 7.69 -0.12
CA ASN A 63 3.17 6.65 -1.02
C ASN A 63 4.26 6.21 -2.01
N CYS A 64 4.43 4.89 -2.17
CA CYS A 64 5.31 4.30 -3.19
C CYS A 64 4.58 3.17 -3.92
N PHE A 65 4.94 2.94 -5.19
CA PHE A 65 4.23 2.03 -6.08
C PHE A 65 5.17 0.92 -6.56
N LEU A 66 4.77 -0.33 -6.35
CA LEU A 66 5.51 -1.49 -6.82
C LEU A 66 4.92 -1.96 -8.16
N ILE A 67 5.75 -2.01 -9.19
CA ILE A 67 5.40 -2.56 -10.51
C ILE A 67 6.15 -3.87 -10.75
N ARG A 68 5.66 -4.65 -11.71
CA ARG A 68 6.29 -5.91 -12.11
C ARG A 68 6.09 -6.13 -13.60
N GLN A 69 7.04 -6.82 -14.23
CA GLN A 69 6.92 -7.28 -15.60
C GLN A 69 5.57 -8.00 -15.83
N PRO A 70 4.72 -7.56 -16.79
CA PRO A 70 3.35 -8.04 -16.91
C PRO A 70 3.21 -9.55 -17.15
N LYS A 71 4.03 -10.14 -18.01
CA LYS A 71 4.01 -11.57 -18.32
C LYS A 71 4.33 -12.41 -17.09
N GLU A 72 5.37 -12.04 -16.34
CA GLU A 72 5.74 -12.75 -15.10
C GLU A 72 4.66 -12.63 -14.03
N MET A 73 4.06 -11.43 -13.91
CA MET A 73 2.96 -11.19 -12.98
C MET A 73 1.77 -12.10 -13.30
N LEU A 74 1.29 -12.07 -14.55
CA LEU A 74 0.14 -12.88 -14.99
C LEU A 74 0.38 -14.38 -14.81
N LEU A 75 1.58 -14.88 -15.12
CA LEU A 75 1.94 -16.29 -14.91
C LEU A 75 1.93 -16.68 -13.43
N SER A 76 2.36 -15.78 -12.54
CA SER A 76 2.30 -15.98 -11.10
C SER A 76 0.87 -15.91 -10.57
N PHE A 77 0.10 -14.91 -11.04
CA PHE A 77 -1.26 -14.65 -10.59
C PHE A 77 -2.20 -15.81 -10.94
N ARG A 78 -2.07 -16.37 -12.15
CA ARG A 78 -2.82 -17.56 -12.58
C ARG A 78 -2.66 -18.78 -11.65
N LYS A 79 -1.54 -18.90 -10.92
CA LYS A 79 -1.34 -20.01 -9.97
C LYS A 79 -2.22 -19.87 -8.72
N ILE A 80 -2.59 -18.64 -8.38
CA ILE A 80 -3.36 -18.29 -7.18
C ILE A 80 -4.84 -18.12 -7.56
N VAL A 81 -5.10 -17.41 -8.66
CA VAL A 81 -6.42 -17.15 -9.21
C VAL A 81 -6.45 -17.72 -10.64
N PRO A 82 -6.91 -18.97 -10.86
CA PRO A 82 -6.79 -19.65 -12.16
C PRO A 82 -7.58 -19.00 -13.30
N HIS A 83 -8.68 -18.35 -12.96
CA HIS A 83 -9.57 -17.65 -13.88
C HIS A 83 -9.73 -16.23 -13.35
N PHE A 84 -9.15 -15.26 -14.04
CA PHE A 84 -9.23 -13.85 -13.68
C PHE A 84 -9.52 -12.98 -14.89
N THR A 85 -10.15 -11.84 -14.67
CA THR A 85 -10.35 -10.78 -15.66
C THR A 85 -9.20 -9.78 -15.61
N PHE A 86 -9.12 -8.89 -16.60
CA PHE A 86 -8.08 -7.86 -16.62
C PHE A 86 -8.20 -6.89 -15.44
N GLU A 87 -9.43 -6.59 -15.02
CA GLU A 87 -9.75 -5.71 -13.89
C GLU A 87 -9.22 -6.30 -12.57
N GLU A 88 -9.33 -7.62 -12.39
CA GLU A 88 -8.82 -8.32 -11.20
C GLU A 88 -7.28 -8.32 -11.09
N THR A 89 -6.57 -7.88 -12.13
CA THR A 89 -5.11 -7.66 -12.03
C THR A 89 -4.75 -6.44 -11.18
N GLY A 90 -5.69 -5.52 -10.95
CA GLY A 90 -5.49 -4.29 -10.18
C GLY A 90 -4.63 -3.23 -10.88
N TRP A 91 -4.28 -3.41 -12.16
CA TRP A 91 -3.42 -2.45 -12.89
C TRP A 91 -4.09 -1.10 -13.13
N ILE A 92 -5.39 -1.11 -13.42
CA ILE A 92 -6.17 0.13 -13.61
C ILE A 92 -6.17 0.91 -12.29
N GLU A 93 -6.44 0.24 -11.18
CA GLU A 93 -6.52 0.81 -9.84
C GLU A 93 -5.15 1.34 -9.41
N LEU A 94 -4.07 0.59 -9.67
CA LEU A 94 -2.70 1.04 -9.38
C LEU A 94 -2.36 2.34 -10.11
N LYS A 95 -2.71 2.43 -11.41
CA LYS A 95 -2.49 3.65 -12.20
C LYS A 95 -3.35 4.81 -11.69
N ARG A 96 -4.62 4.56 -11.35
CA ARG A 96 -5.53 5.58 -10.80
C ARG A 96 -5.00 6.14 -9.48
N LEU A 97 -4.52 5.28 -8.58
CA LEU A 97 -3.91 5.72 -7.31
C LEU A 97 -2.64 6.53 -7.54
N PHE A 98 -1.77 6.09 -8.45
CA PHE A 98 -0.56 6.83 -8.81
C PHE A 98 -0.90 8.23 -9.32
N ASP A 99 -1.83 8.32 -10.27
CA ASP A 99 -2.26 9.59 -10.84
C ASP A 99 -2.89 10.50 -9.78
N TYR A 100 -3.73 9.93 -8.91
CA TYR A 100 -4.37 10.67 -7.83
C TYR A 100 -3.35 11.27 -6.86
N VAL A 101 -2.40 10.47 -6.38
CA VAL A 101 -1.33 10.95 -5.47
C VAL A 101 -0.48 11.99 -6.18
N HIS A 102 -0.10 11.75 -7.43
CA HIS A 102 0.74 12.68 -8.20
C HIS A 102 0.04 14.02 -8.42
N GLN A 103 -1.20 14.01 -8.89
CA GLN A 103 -1.98 15.22 -9.18
C GLN A 103 -2.29 16.02 -7.91
N THR A 104 -2.54 15.33 -6.80
CA THR A 104 -2.93 16.01 -5.55
C THR A 104 -1.73 16.56 -4.78
N SER A 105 -0.60 15.84 -4.76
CA SER A 105 0.61 16.27 -4.04
C SER A 105 1.55 17.16 -4.87
N GLY A 106 1.45 17.11 -6.19
CA GLY A 106 2.39 17.77 -7.12
C GLY A 106 3.76 17.09 -7.20
N VAL A 107 3.98 16.01 -6.45
CA VAL A 107 5.24 15.23 -6.44
C VAL A 107 5.02 13.93 -7.20
N ILE A 108 6.05 13.43 -7.88
CA ILE A 108 6.00 12.11 -8.53
C ILE A 108 6.30 11.05 -7.45
N PRO A 109 5.35 10.15 -7.12
CA PRO A 109 5.59 9.09 -6.15
C PRO A 109 6.69 8.13 -6.63
N PRO A 110 7.53 7.60 -5.72
CA PRO A 110 8.51 6.58 -6.09
C PRO A 110 7.85 5.35 -6.70
N VAL A 111 8.41 4.88 -7.82
CA VAL A 111 8.01 3.63 -8.47
C VAL A 111 9.17 2.64 -8.40
N ILE A 112 8.91 1.44 -7.92
CA ILE A 112 9.89 0.38 -7.71
C ILE A 112 9.55 -0.76 -8.66
N ASP A 113 10.52 -1.18 -9.47
CA ASP A 113 10.39 -2.42 -10.24
C ASP A 113 10.72 -3.63 -9.36
N ALA A 114 9.82 -4.61 -9.31
CA ALA A 114 10.00 -5.82 -8.53
C ALA A 114 11.22 -6.64 -8.98
N HIS A 115 11.58 -6.62 -10.26
CA HIS A 115 12.78 -7.29 -10.77
C HIS A 115 14.06 -6.65 -10.21
N ASP A 116 14.15 -5.32 -10.28
CA ASP A 116 15.29 -4.58 -9.72
C ASP A 116 15.40 -4.77 -8.20
N LEU A 117 14.25 -4.73 -7.51
CA LEU A 117 14.19 -4.96 -6.06
C LEU A 117 14.67 -6.37 -5.67
N LEU A 118 14.33 -7.39 -6.46
CA LEU A 118 14.77 -8.76 -6.19
C LEU A 118 16.25 -8.98 -6.50
N ASN A 119 16.78 -8.32 -7.53
CA ASN A 119 18.18 -8.46 -7.94
C ASN A 119 19.15 -7.75 -6.99
N ASP A 120 18.79 -6.58 -6.46
CA ASP A 120 19.61 -5.82 -5.51
C ASP A 120 18.74 -5.12 -4.45
N PRO A 121 18.22 -5.88 -3.46
CA PRO A 121 17.31 -5.34 -2.46
C PRO A 121 17.93 -4.23 -1.63
N GLN A 122 19.21 -4.36 -1.25
CA GLN A 122 19.89 -3.38 -0.43
C GLN A 122 19.94 -2.03 -1.14
N ARG A 123 20.42 -2.00 -2.39
CA ARG A 123 20.51 -0.76 -3.15
C ARG A 123 19.15 -0.14 -3.40
N MET A 124 18.15 -0.95 -3.77
CA MET A 124 16.82 -0.45 -4.10
C MET A 124 16.10 0.10 -2.86
N LEU A 125 16.18 -0.58 -1.72
CA LEU A 125 15.60 -0.11 -0.47
C LEU A 125 16.34 1.12 0.07
N SER A 126 17.67 1.19 0.00
CA SER A 126 18.41 2.39 0.40
C SER A 126 18.00 3.63 -0.42
N LYS A 127 17.79 3.48 -1.73
CA LYS A 127 17.27 4.57 -2.58
C LYS A 127 15.86 4.98 -2.17
N LEU A 128 14.98 4.01 -1.92
CA LEU A 128 13.62 4.31 -1.47
C LEU A 128 13.65 5.08 -0.16
N CYS A 129 14.42 4.60 0.83
CA CYS A 129 14.59 5.23 2.14
C CYS A 129 15.02 6.70 2.01
N GLN A 130 16.04 6.98 1.19
CA GLN A 130 16.50 8.34 0.91
C GLN A 130 15.40 9.23 0.31
N VAL A 131 14.64 8.71 -0.67
CA VAL A 131 13.59 9.49 -1.34
C VAL A 131 12.41 9.78 -0.40
N VAL A 132 12.06 8.86 0.49
CA VAL A 132 10.94 9.02 1.43
C VAL A 132 11.35 9.64 2.77
N GLY A 133 12.64 9.97 2.94
CA GLY A 133 13.17 10.67 4.11
C GLY A 133 13.27 9.82 5.37
N VAL A 134 13.59 8.52 5.22
CA VAL A 134 13.83 7.61 6.36
C VAL A 134 15.26 7.05 6.28
N GLU A 135 15.93 6.94 7.44
CA GLU A 135 17.29 6.39 7.58
C GLU A 135 17.31 5.12 8.44
#